data_AF-T1IMQ0-F1
#
_entry.id   AF-T1IMQ0-F1
#
_cell.length_a   1.000
_cell.length_b   1.000
_cell.length_c   1.000
_cell.angle_alpha   90.00
_cell.angle_beta   90.00
_cell.angle_gamma   90.00
#
_symmetry.space_group_name_H-M   'P 1'
#
loop_
_entity.id
_entity.type
_entity.pdbx_description
1 polymer ?
#
loop_
_entity_poly.entity_id
_entity_poly.type
_entity_poly.pdbx_seq_one_letter_code
_entity_poly.pdbx_strand_id
1 'polypeptide(L)'
;MASILKLQHDNDKCSSMKGDDLNELSKNKKRKQVRVWCDGYDMVHFGHANSLRQAKALGEFLVVGVHTDEEIANHKGPPVFTEQERYKMVRAIKWVDEVVEGAPYVTSVETLDKYNCDFCVHGDDITMTSNGLDTYHK
;
A
#
# COMPACT_ATOMS: atom_id res chain seq x y z
N MET A 1 0.05 8.09 14.90
CA MET A 1 1.10 7.04 14.79
C MET A 1 0.84 6.24 13.52
N ALA A 2 1.87 5.76 12.79
CA ALA A 2 1.60 4.88 11.64
C ALA A 2 1.13 3.51 12.14
N SER A 3 -0.03 3.04 11.68
CA SER A 3 -0.55 1.72 12.01
C SER A 3 -0.21 0.73 10.89
N ILE A 4 0.19 -0.49 11.26
CA ILE A 4 0.45 -1.58 10.32
C ILE A 4 -0.75 -2.51 10.35
N LEU A 5 -1.54 -2.53 9.28
CA LEU A 5 -2.52 -3.60 9.07
C LEU A 5 -1.91 -4.68 8.18
N LYS A 6 -1.59 -5.82 8.79
CA LYS A 6 -1.35 -7.06 8.05
C LYS A 6 -2.71 -7.69 7.77
N LEU A 7 -3.16 -7.63 6.53
CA LEU A 7 -4.25 -8.47 6.06
C LEU A 7 -3.73 -9.92 6.04
N GLN A 8 -4.43 -10.84 6.70
CA GLN A 8 -3.97 -12.22 6.91
C GLN A 8 -3.88 -12.95 5.56
N HIS A 9 -2.66 -13.29 5.14
CA HIS A 9 -2.45 -14.15 3.99
C HIS A 9 -2.25 -15.58 4.48
N ASP A 10 -3.23 -16.45 4.22
CA ASP A 10 -3.15 -17.88 4.49
C ASP A 10 -2.06 -18.52 3.60
N ASN A 11 -1.12 -19.22 4.23
CA ASN A 11 0.00 -19.91 3.59
C ASN A 11 -0.16 -21.43 3.73
N ASP A 12 -1.23 -21.99 3.17
CA ASP A 12 -1.44 -23.43 3.15
C ASP A 12 -1.20 -24.02 1.77
N LYS A 13 0.03 -24.53 1.58
CA LYS A 13 0.38 -25.65 0.69
C LYS A 13 1.87 -26.01 0.84
N CYS A 14 2.18 -26.88 1.79
CA CYS A 14 3.43 -27.65 1.75
C CYS A 14 3.28 -28.97 2.51
N SER A 15 2.83 -30.01 1.81
CA SER A 15 2.87 -31.37 2.34
C SER A 15 3.30 -32.34 1.23
N SER A 16 4.62 -32.43 0.99
CA SER A 16 5.36 -33.55 0.36
C SER A 16 6.66 -33.09 -0.31
N MET A 17 7.74 -32.83 0.44
CA MET A 17 9.10 -32.64 -0.11
C MET A 17 10.13 -33.44 0.71
N LYS A 18 11.14 -34.02 0.06
CA LYS A 18 12.18 -34.84 0.70
C LYS A 18 13.27 -33.97 1.34
N GLY A 19 14.01 -34.54 2.31
CA GLY A 19 14.97 -33.81 3.15
C GLY A 19 16.14 -33.14 2.40
N ASP A 20 16.59 -33.74 1.29
CA ASP A 20 17.68 -33.16 0.47
C ASP A 20 17.18 -31.98 -0.37
N ASP A 21 15.94 -32.03 -0.87
CA ASP A 21 15.28 -30.97 -1.62
C ASP A 21 15.07 -29.72 -0.75
N LEU A 22 14.75 -29.88 0.54
CA LEU A 22 14.58 -28.78 1.50
C LEU A 22 15.89 -28.01 1.74
N ASN A 23 17.02 -28.73 1.73
CA ASN A 23 18.33 -28.16 2.05
C ASN A 23 18.87 -27.33 0.87
N GLU A 24 18.60 -27.76 -0.37
CA GLU A 24 18.92 -27.03 -1.59
C GLU A 24 17.99 -25.84 -1.83
N LEU A 25 16.69 -25.98 -1.53
CA LEU A 25 15.71 -24.89 -1.59
C LEU A 25 16.01 -23.79 -0.56
N SER A 26 16.50 -24.15 0.63
CA SER A 26 16.87 -23.17 1.68
C SER A 26 18.12 -22.37 1.33
N LYS A 27 19.09 -22.99 0.61
CA LYS A 27 20.34 -22.34 0.18
C LYS A 27 20.14 -21.34 -0.95
N ASN A 28 19.05 -21.46 -1.72
CA ASN A 28 18.80 -20.66 -2.92
C ASN A 28 17.58 -19.72 -2.81
N LYS A 29 16.91 -19.66 -1.65
CA LYS A 29 15.77 -18.77 -1.44
C LYS A 29 16.26 -17.34 -1.21
N LYS A 30 16.42 -16.57 -2.30
CA LYS A 30 16.56 -15.12 -2.20
C LYS A 30 15.38 -14.60 -1.37
N ARG A 31 15.69 -13.81 -0.32
CA ARG A 31 14.66 -13.19 0.53
C ARG A 31 13.72 -12.38 -0.36
N LYS A 32 12.41 -12.60 -0.25
CA LYS A 32 11.40 -11.78 -0.93
C LYS A 32 11.58 -10.33 -0.45
N GLN A 33 11.66 -9.39 -1.40
CA GLN A 33 11.66 -7.97 -1.09
C GLN A 33 10.33 -7.60 -0.43
N VAL A 34 10.36 -6.94 0.73
CA VAL A 34 9.14 -6.49 1.41
C VAL A 34 8.58 -5.24 0.72
N ARG A 35 7.35 -5.33 0.20
CA ARG A 35 6.66 -4.27 -0.56
C ARG A 35 5.52 -3.68 0.28
N VAL A 36 5.49 -2.36 0.40
CA VAL A 36 4.53 -1.61 1.23
C VAL A 36 3.61 -0.79 0.34
N TRP A 37 2.33 -0.78 0.66
CA TRP A 37 1.32 0.03 -0.01
C TRP A 37 0.89 1.23 0.84
N CYS A 38 0.78 2.40 0.22
CA CYS A 38 0.07 3.57 0.75
C CYS A 38 -0.81 4.17 -0.34
N ASP A 39 -1.87 4.90 0.02
CA ASP A 39 -2.69 5.63 -0.94
C ASP A 39 -3.17 6.99 -0.39
N GLY A 40 -3.76 7.80 -1.27
CA GLY A 40 -4.43 9.07 -0.91
C GLY A 40 -3.50 10.30 -0.78
N TYR A 41 -3.50 11.18 -1.80
CA TYR A 41 -2.70 12.42 -1.78
C TYR A 41 -3.36 13.54 -2.56
N ASP A 42 -3.45 14.72 -1.94
CA ASP A 42 -3.73 16.02 -2.57
C ASP A 42 -2.98 17.10 -1.76
N MET A 43 -2.63 18.24 -2.39
CA MET A 43 -1.83 19.30 -1.79
C MET A 43 -0.62 18.78 -0.97
N VAL A 44 0.27 18.03 -1.63
CA VAL A 44 1.41 17.36 -0.96
C VAL A 44 2.23 18.34 -0.11
N HIS A 45 2.53 17.94 1.13
CA HIS A 45 3.24 18.74 2.12
C HIS A 45 4.12 17.84 3.01
N PHE A 46 4.85 18.43 3.97
CA PHE A 46 5.80 17.67 4.81
C PHE A 46 5.16 16.48 5.52
N GLY A 47 3.91 16.61 5.99
CA GLY A 47 3.15 15.52 6.61
C GLY A 47 3.05 14.28 5.72
N HIS A 48 2.58 14.42 4.47
CA HIS A 48 2.55 13.34 3.48
C HIS A 48 3.93 12.72 3.27
N ALA A 49 4.95 13.56 3.07
CA ALA A 49 6.31 13.11 2.84
C ALA A 49 6.86 12.31 4.05
N ASN A 50 6.66 12.79 5.29
CA ASN A 50 7.09 12.08 6.50
C ASN A 50 6.28 10.81 6.79
N SER A 51 5.00 10.74 6.38
CA SER A 51 4.22 9.50 6.43
C SER A 51 4.83 8.44 5.50
N LEU A 52 5.10 8.82 4.24
CA LEU A 52 5.74 7.94 3.26
C LEU A 52 7.16 7.52 3.69
N ARG A 53 7.92 8.40 4.36
CA ARG A 53 9.21 8.04 4.98
C ARG A 53 9.05 6.92 6.01
N GLN A 54 8.02 6.97 6.83
CA GLN A 54 7.75 5.94 7.84
C GLN A 54 7.30 4.65 7.18
N ALA A 55 6.42 4.70 6.18
CA ALA A 55 6.01 3.53 5.40
C ALA A 55 7.21 2.85 4.72
N LYS A 56 8.10 3.63 4.07
CA LYS A 56 9.33 3.13 3.46
C LYS A 56 10.26 2.45 4.47
N ALA A 57 10.30 2.89 5.72
CA ALA A 57 11.14 2.29 6.75
C ALA A 57 10.63 0.90 7.22
N LEU A 58 9.38 0.55 6.92
CA LEU A 58 8.78 -0.74 7.27
C LEU A 58 8.99 -1.82 6.20
N GLY A 59 9.48 -1.46 5.01
CA GLY A 59 9.78 -2.39 3.94
C GLY A 59 10.99 -1.96 3.13
N GLU A 60 11.16 -2.58 1.96
CA GLU A 60 12.26 -2.31 1.05
C GLU A 60 11.80 -1.55 -0.20
N PHE A 61 10.50 -1.60 -0.52
CA PHE A 61 9.91 -0.98 -1.69
C PHE A 61 8.54 -0.40 -1.33
N LEU A 62 8.29 0.85 -1.68
CA LEU A 62 7.09 1.61 -1.38
C LEU A 62 6.33 1.93 -2.67
N VAL A 63 5.15 1.33 -2.78
CA VAL A 63 4.17 1.56 -3.83
C VAL A 63 3.13 2.54 -3.30
N VAL A 64 2.86 3.60 -4.06
CA VAL A 64 1.90 4.62 -3.68
C VAL A 64 0.77 4.74 -4.71
N GLY A 65 -0.44 4.40 -4.28
CA GLY A 65 -1.66 4.60 -5.04
C GLY A 65 -2.14 6.05 -4.99
N VAL A 66 -2.54 6.59 -6.13
CA VAL A 66 -3.15 7.92 -6.23
C VAL A 66 -4.47 7.78 -6.97
N HIS A 67 -5.56 8.19 -6.33
CA HIS A 67 -6.91 8.08 -6.88
C HIS A 67 -7.14 9.08 -8.02
N THR A 68 -8.08 8.77 -8.90
CA THR A 68 -8.54 9.70 -9.94
C THR A 68 -9.28 10.89 -9.35
N ASP A 69 -9.45 11.95 -10.14
CA ASP A 69 -10.24 13.12 -9.72
C ASP A 69 -11.72 12.74 -9.51
N GLU A 70 -12.26 11.87 -10.37
CA GLU A 70 -13.62 11.33 -10.28
C GLU A 70 -13.83 10.53 -8.99
N GLU A 71 -12.91 9.62 -8.66
CA GLU A 71 -13.00 8.76 -7.49
C GLU A 71 -12.98 9.57 -6.19
N ILE A 72 -12.15 10.61 -6.13
CA ILE A 72 -12.09 11.53 -5.00
C ILE A 72 -13.40 12.30 -4.85
N ALA A 73 -13.93 12.85 -5.95
CA ALA A 73 -15.16 13.63 -5.94
C ALA A 73 -16.38 12.81 -5.51
N ASN A 74 -16.39 11.50 -5.78
CA ASN A 74 -17.48 10.59 -5.37
C ASN A 74 -17.54 10.36 -3.85
N HIS A 75 -16.39 10.39 -3.16
CA HIS A 75 -16.31 10.07 -1.73
C HIS A 75 -16.27 11.30 -0.82
N LYS A 76 -15.79 12.43 -1.33
CA LYS A 76 -15.67 13.68 -0.57
C LYS A 76 -15.94 14.90 -1.47
N GLY A 77 -15.09 15.92 -1.43
CA GLY A 77 -15.09 17.03 -2.39
C GLY A 77 -14.02 16.83 -3.49
N PRO A 78 -14.13 17.56 -4.60
CA PRO A 78 -13.12 17.50 -5.67
C PRO A 78 -11.74 17.91 -5.14
N PRO A 79 -10.66 17.32 -5.66
CA PRO A 79 -9.30 17.70 -5.27
C PRO A 79 -8.95 19.10 -5.78
N VAL A 80 -7.98 19.74 -5.14
CA VAL A 80 -7.46 21.05 -5.57
C VAL A 80 -6.58 20.90 -6.81
N PHE A 81 -5.71 19.88 -6.82
CA PHE A 81 -4.85 19.56 -7.96
C PHE A 81 -5.45 18.46 -8.81
N THR A 82 -5.22 18.56 -10.13
CA THR A 82 -5.58 17.49 -11.07
C THR A 82 -4.84 16.20 -10.73
N GLU A 83 -5.40 15.06 -11.10
CA GLU A 83 -4.76 13.76 -10.88
C GLU A 83 -3.34 13.70 -11.47
N GLN A 84 -3.12 14.32 -12.63
CA GLN A 84 -1.83 14.37 -13.30
C GLN A 84 -0.78 15.17 -12.50
N GLU A 85 -1.19 16.26 -11.85
CA GLU A 85 -0.33 17.02 -10.94
C GLU A 85 -0.02 16.21 -9.68
N ARG A 86 -1.03 15.55 -9.11
CA ARG A 86 -0.86 14.71 -7.91
C ARG A 86 0.07 13.52 -8.18
N TYR A 87 -0.05 12.85 -9.34
CA TYR A 87 0.87 11.80 -9.78
C TYR A 87 2.31 12.30 -9.83
N LYS A 88 2.56 13.47 -10.43
CA LYS A 88 3.90 14.07 -10.53
C LYS A 88 4.45 14.44 -9.15
N MET A 89 3.63 15.04 -8.28
CA MET A 89 4.05 15.41 -6.93
C MET A 89 4.47 14.18 -6.12
N VAL A 90 3.67 13.10 -6.15
CA VAL A 90 3.97 11.87 -5.41
C VAL A 90 5.22 11.18 -5.97
N ARG A 91 5.38 11.09 -7.30
CA ARG A 91 6.59 10.54 -7.94
C ARG A 91 7.88 11.29 -7.54
N ALA A 92 7.79 12.58 -7.20
CA ALA A 92 8.94 13.39 -6.81
C ALA A 92 9.36 13.20 -5.34
N ILE A 93 8.57 12.51 -4.52
CA ILE A 93 8.89 12.28 -3.12
C ILE A 93 10.00 11.23 -3.02
N LYS A 94 11.13 11.60 -2.40
CA LYS A 94 12.36 10.80 -2.29
C LYS A 94 12.18 9.33 -1.89
N TRP A 95 11.15 9.01 -1.09
CA TRP A 95 10.94 7.68 -0.52
C TRP A 95 10.05 6.77 -1.38
N VAL A 96 9.39 7.31 -2.41
CA VAL A 96 8.46 6.57 -3.26
C VAL A 96 9.23 5.87 -4.38
N ASP A 97 9.04 4.56 -4.54
CA ASP A 97 9.68 3.79 -5.61
C ASP A 97 8.75 3.63 -6.82
N GLU A 98 7.44 3.50 -6.59
CA GLU A 98 6.44 3.27 -7.63
C GLU A 98 5.16 4.05 -7.32
N VAL A 99 4.57 4.66 -8.36
CA VAL A 99 3.26 5.32 -8.29
C VAL A 99 2.27 4.57 -9.17
N VAL A 100 1.15 4.20 -8.56
CA VAL A 100 -0.01 3.59 -9.22
C VAL A 100 -1.07 4.67 -9.43
N GLU A 101 -1.35 4.96 -10.69
CA GLU A 101 -2.36 5.93 -11.11
C GLU A 101 -3.74 5.26 -11.12
N GLY A 102 -4.78 6.02 -10.78
CA GLY A 102 -6.16 5.53 -10.71
C GLY A 102 -6.38 4.41 -9.67
N ALA A 103 -5.73 4.52 -8.50
CA ALA A 103 -5.93 3.58 -7.41
C ALA A 103 -7.37 3.68 -6.84
N PRO A 104 -7.99 2.55 -6.42
CA PRO A 104 -9.32 2.56 -5.80
C PRO A 104 -9.32 3.38 -4.50
N TYR A 105 -10.45 3.96 -4.11
CA TYR A 105 -10.53 4.77 -2.89
C TYR A 105 -10.30 3.98 -1.60
N VAL A 106 -10.79 2.74 -1.55
CA VAL A 106 -10.64 1.83 -0.41
C VAL A 106 -9.61 0.76 -0.75
N THR A 107 -8.55 0.66 0.06
CA THR A 107 -7.57 -0.42 -0.07
C THR A 107 -8.24 -1.78 0.20
N SER A 108 -7.98 -2.75 -0.66
CA SER A 108 -8.45 -4.13 -0.52
C SER A 108 -7.30 -5.14 -0.61
N VAL A 109 -7.50 -6.37 -0.11
CA VAL A 109 -6.57 -7.48 -0.32
C VAL A 109 -6.27 -7.68 -1.81
N GLU A 110 -7.28 -7.60 -2.67
CA GLU A 110 -7.11 -7.71 -4.13
C GLU A 110 -6.18 -6.64 -4.70
N THR A 111 -6.22 -5.43 -4.15
CA THR A 111 -5.31 -4.34 -4.54
C THR A 111 -3.88 -4.68 -4.13
N LEU A 112 -3.69 -5.17 -2.91
CA LEU A 112 -2.37 -5.59 -2.44
C LEU A 112 -1.81 -6.73 -3.28
N ASP A 113 -2.62 -7.74 -3.59
CA ASP A 113 -2.23 -8.86 -4.44
C ASP A 113 -1.87 -8.40 -5.85
N LYS A 114 -2.70 -7.54 -6.46
CA LYS A 114 -2.47 -6.99 -7.81
C LYS A 114 -1.13 -6.27 -7.94
N TYR A 115 -0.72 -5.52 -6.91
CA TYR A 115 0.55 -4.78 -6.91
C TYR A 115 1.67 -5.48 -6.11
N ASN A 116 1.44 -6.75 -5.73
CA ASN A 116 2.36 -7.59 -4.96
C ASN A 116 2.89 -6.86 -3.71
N CYS A 117 2.02 -6.21 -2.96
CA CYS A 117 2.34 -5.56 -1.69
C CYS A 117 2.03 -6.50 -0.53
N ASP A 118 2.90 -6.55 0.47
CA ASP A 118 2.75 -7.46 1.62
C ASP A 118 1.80 -6.90 2.69
N PHE A 119 1.66 -5.57 2.77
CA PHE A 119 0.73 -4.88 3.68
C PHE A 119 0.55 -3.42 3.26
N CYS A 120 -0.50 -2.77 3.79
CA CYS A 120 -0.70 -1.33 3.68
C CYS A 120 -0.28 -0.59 4.96
N VAL A 121 0.01 0.70 4.82
CA VAL A 121 0.29 1.62 5.93
C VAL A 121 -0.58 2.86 5.77
N HIS A 122 -1.31 3.22 6.82
CA HIS A 122 -2.11 4.43 6.90
C HIS A 122 -1.97 5.08 8.30
N GLY A 123 -2.51 6.29 8.46
CA GLY A 123 -2.57 6.97 9.76
C GLY A 123 -3.59 6.33 10.71
N ASP A 124 -3.45 6.52 12.01
CA ASP A 124 -4.36 5.98 13.04
C ASP A 124 -5.70 6.72 13.17
N ASP A 125 -6.14 7.40 12.12
CA ASP A 125 -7.43 8.08 12.07
C ASP A 125 -8.59 7.08 12.15
N ILE A 126 -9.71 7.53 12.74
CA ILE A 126 -10.95 6.75 12.72
C ILE A 126 -11.48 6.75 11.29
N THR A 127 -11.37 5.60 10.63
CA THR A 127 -11.76 5.42 9.22
C THR A 127 -13.00 4.56 9.15
N MET A 128 -14.17 5.20 9.01
CA MET A 128 -15.44 4.50 8.91
C MET A 128 -16.10 4.74 7.55
N THR A 129 -16.67 3.67 6.99
CA THR A 129 -17.66 3.74 5.92
C THR A 129 -18.92 4.46 6.39
N SER A 130 -19.79 4.85 5.45
CA SER A 130 -21.10 5.46 5.76
C SER A 130 -21.99 4.62 6.68
N ASN A 131 -21.73 3.30 6.75
CA ASN A 131 -22.44 2.36 7.61
C ASN A 131 -21.78 2.17 9.00
N GLY A 132 -20.75 2.94 9.33
CA GLY A 132 -20.04 2.85 10.61
C GLY A 132 -19.07 1.67 10.74
N LEU A 133 -18.78 0.96 9.64
CA LEU A 133 -17.79 -0.11 9.60
C LEU A 133 -16.41 0.45 9.28
N ASP A 134 -15.36 -0.11 9.88
CA ASP A 134 -13.97 0.25 9.60
C ASP A 134 -13.63 0.05 8.11
N THR A 135 -12.99 1.03 7.47
CA THR A 135 -12.68 0.98 6.04
C THR A 135 -11.69 -0.15 5.69
N TYR A 136 -10.92 -0.64 6.66
CA TYR A 136 -9.94 -1.72 6.54
C TYR A 136 -10.37 -3.03 7.21
N HIS A 137 -11.67 -3.23 7.48
CA HIS A 137 -12.20 -4.42 8.16
C HIS A 137 -12.07 -5.76 7.39
N LYS A 138 -11.66 -5.75 6.11
CA LYS A 138 -11.67 -6.90 5.21
C LYS A 138 -10.38 -7.06 4.44
#